data_AF-A0A938EAY7-F1
#
_entry.id   AF-A0A938EAY7-F1
#
_cell.length_a   1.000
_cell.length_b   1.000
_cell.length_c   1.000
_cell.angle_alpha   90.00
_cell.angle_beta   90.00
_cell.angle_gamma   90.00
#
_symmetry.space_group_name_H-M   'P 1'
#
loop_
_entity.id
_entity.type
_entity.pdbx_description
1 polymer ?
#
loop_
_entity_poly.entity_id
_entity_poly.type
_entity_poly.pdbx_seq_one_letter_code
_entity_poly.pdbx_strand_id
1 'polypeptide(L)' 'MTISVVLRLVERALYAGRLAGEAEIVETGERLVVRDADDLMCFLRGVEADRGRTGGPDRRADFDGRGVGDAR' A
#
# COMPACT_ATOMS: atom_id res chain seq x y z
N MET A 1 6.84 9.70 -15.50
CA MET A 1 7.42 10.10 -14.20
C MET A 1 7.81 8.83 -13.48
N THR A 2 8.97 8.80 -12.81
CA THR A 2 9.48 7.57 -12.17
C THR A 2 9.12 7.59 -10.70
N ILE A 3 8.68 6.45 -10.16
CA ILE A 3 8.45 6.24 -8.72
C ILE A 3 9.42 5.16 -8.25
N SER A 4 10.17 5.45 -7.20
CA SER A 4 11.12 4.51 -6.61
C SER A 4 10.49 3.83 -5.41
N VAL A 5 10.53 2.49 -5.38
CA VAL A 5 9.88 1.69 -4.35
C VAL A 5 10.88 0.69 -3.78
N VAL A 6 10.94 0.60 -2.46
CA VAL A 6 11.66 -0.46 -1.75
C VAL A 6 10.66 -1.53 -1.32
N LEU A 7 10.92 -2.77 -1.71
CA LEU A 7 10.14 -3.93 -1.30
C LEU A 7 10.94 -4.74 -0.27
N ARG A 8 10.35 -5.00 0.89
CA ARG A 8 10.92 -5.84 1.94
C ARG A 8 10.00 -7.02 2.21
N LEU A 9 10.57 -8.20 2.42
CA LEU A 9 9.80 -9.35 2.91
C LEU A 9 9.62 -9.21 4.41
N VAL A 10 8.37 -9.32 4.88
CA VAL A 10 8.03 -9.25 6.30
C VAL A 10 7.78 -10.66 6.83
N GLU A 11 8.25 -10.93 8.04
CA GLU A 11 8.22 -12.26 8.61
C GLU A 11 6.77 -12.78 8.79
N ARG A 12 6.57 -14.04 8.38
CA ARG A 12 5.26 -14.74 8.26
C ARG A 12 4.38 -14.71 9.51
N ALA A 13 4.95 -14.44 10.69
CA ALA A 13 4.26 -14.53 11.97
C ALA A 13 3.11 -13.53 12.13
N LEU A 14 3.12 -12.42 11.38
CA LEU A 14 2.10 -11.36 11.48
C LEU A 14 0.89 -11.57 10.55
N TYR A 15 0.96 -12.45 9.55
CA TYR A 15 -0.03 -12.53 8.45
C TYR A 15 -0.59 -13.94 8.21
N ALA A 16 -0.90 -14.67 9.28
CA ALA A 16 -1.58 -15.98 9.22
C ALA A 16 -0.93 -16.98 8.25
N GLY A 17 0.41 -16.96 8.14
CA GLY A 17 1.16 -17.89 7.30
C GLY A 17 1.27 -17.52 5.81
N ARG A 18 0.69 -16.39 5.38
CA ARG A 18 0.91 -15.85 4.03
C ARG A 18 2.17 -14.98 4.01
N LEU A 19 2.88 -15.01 2.88
CA LEU A 19 4.05 -14.16 2.65
C LEU A 19 3.53 -12.73 2.46
N ALA A 20 3.91 -11.80 3.33
CA ALA A 20 3.57 -10.39 3.16
C ALA A 20 4.85 -9.60 2.86
N GLY A 21 4.73 -8.61 1.98
CA GLY A 21 5.77 -7.62 1.75
C GLY A 21 5.42 -6.30 2.43
N GLU A 22 6.42 -5.46 2.63
CA GLU A 22 6.26 -4.05 2.93
C GLU A 22 6.80 -3.28 1.72
N ALA A 23 5.97 -2.42 1.15
CA ALA A 23 6.33 -1.49 0.10
C ALA A 23 6.51 -0.11 0.70
N GLU A 24 7.64 0.54 0.44
CA GLU A 24 7.93 1.92 0.84
C GLU A 24 8.24 2.76 -0.38
N ILE A 25 7.54 3.88 -0.54
CA ILE A 25 7.85 4.86 -1.58
C ILE A 25 8.98 5.75 -1.09
N VAL A 26 10.08 5.77 -1.84
CA VAL A 26 11.31 6.45 -1.42
C VAL A 26 11.09 7.95 -1.25
N GLU A 27 10.31 8.59 -2.12
CA GLU A 27 10.21 10.05 -2.09
C GLU A 27 9.20 10.58 -1.06
N THR A 28 8.27 9.77 -0.58
CA THR A 28 7.26 10.18 0.43
C THR A 28 7.45 9.49 1.78
N GLY A 29 8.19 8.38 1.83
CA GLY A 29 8.25 7.50 3.00
C GLY A 29 6.93 6.79 3.29
N GLU A 30 5.96 6.85 2.37
CA GLU A 30 4.67 6.18 2.51
C GLU A 30 4.86 4.67 2.43
N ARG A 31 4.20 3.94 3.32
CA ARG A 31 4.39 2.50 3.50
C ARG A 31 3.07 1.76 3.41
N LEU A 32 3.08 0.62 2.73
CA LEU A 32 1.97 -0.32 2.70
C LEU A 32 2.47 -1.73 2.94
N VAL A 33 1.76 -2.46 3.81
CA VAL A 33 1.88 -3.90 3.88
C VAL A 33 1.09 -4.51 2.71
N VAL A 34 1.80 -5.19 1.82
CA VAL A 34 1.24 -5.84 0.63
C VAL A 34 1.09 -7.33 0.88
N ARG A 35 -0.14 -7.84 0.77
CA ARG A 35 -0.45 -9.27 0.97
C ARG A 35 -0.33 -10.05 -0.33
N ASP A 36 -0.52 -9.37 -1.45
CA ASP A 36 -0.40 -9.90 -2.80
C ASP A 36 -0.02 -8.78 -3.79
N ALA A 37 0.06 -9.15 -5.07
CA ALA A 37 0.42 -8.21 -6.13
C ALA A 37 -0.67 -7.16 -6.41
N ASP A 38 -1.94 -7.47 -6.15
CA ASP A 38 -3.05 -6.53 -6.40
C ASP A 38 -3.04 -5.39 -5.38
N ASP A 39 -2.75 -5.70 -4.11
CA ASP A 39 -2.51 -4.69 -3.07
C ASP A 39 -1.38 -3.73 -3.48
N LEU A 40 -0.26 -4.27 -4.00
CA LEU A 40 0.86 -3.46 -4.47
C LEU A 40 0.47 -2.58 -5.65
N MET A 41 -0.25 -3.11 -6.63
CA MET A 41 -0.67 -2.34 -7.80
C MET A 41 -1.68 -1.24 -7.45
N CYS A 42 -2.61 -1.50 -6.52
CA CYS A 42 -3.53 -0.50 -6.00
C CYS A 42 -2.79 0.65 -5.30
N PHE A 43 -1.78 0.32 -4.49
CA PHE A 43 -0.94 1.30 -3.82
C PHE A 43 -0.22 2.24 -4.79
N LEU A 44 0.47 1.67 -5.79
CA LEU A 44 1.23 2.44 -6.77
C LEU A 44 0.32 3.36 -7.60
N ARG A 45 -0.86 2.87 -8.01
CA ARG A 45 -1.86 3.68 -8.72
C ARG A 45 -2.41 4.81 -7.85
N GLY A 46 -2.63 4.57 -6.55
CA GLY A 46 -3.06 5.58 -5.60
C GLY A 46 -2.06 6.72 -5.51
N VAL A 47 -0.78 6.39 -5.41
CA VAL A 47 0.32 7.35 -5.32
C VAL A 47 0.51 8.14 -6.61
N GLU A 48 0.41 7.49 -7.77
CA GLU A 48 0.39 8.18 -9.06
C GLU A 48 -0.78 9.17 -9.16
N ALA A 49 -1.98 8.75 -8.74
CA ALA A 49 -3.16 9.61 -8.75
C ALA A 49 -3.04 10.78 -7.78
N ASP A 50 -2.46 10.57 -6.60
CA ASP A 50 -2.27 11.64 -5.60
C ASP A 50 -1.17 12.61 -6.01
N ARG A 51 -0.08 12.15 -6.63
CA ARG A 51 0.93 13.05 -7.24
C ARG A 51 0.41 13.77 -8.48
N GLY A 52 -0.56 13.17 -9.19
CA GLY A 52 -1.33 13.88 -10.22
C GLY A 52 -2.32 14.90 -9.64
N ARG A 53 -2.70 14.76 -8.36
CA ARG A 53 -3.68 15.60 -7.65
C ARG A 53 -3.10 16.59 -6.64
N THR A 54 -1.81 16.55 -6.31
CA THR A 54 -1.16 17.59 -5.50
C THR A 54 -1.35 18.94 -6.23
N GLY A 55 -2.27 19.83 -5.82
CA GLY A 55 -2.67 20.13 -4.45
C GLY A 55 -4.01 19.63 -3.90
N GLY A 56 -3.96 18.57 -3.10
CA GLY A 56 -4.96 18.27 -2.05
C GLY A 56 -4.29 17.48 -0.91
N PRO A 57 -4.62 17.72 0.37
CA PRO A 57 -3.77 17.36 1.50
C PRO A 57 -3.93 15.91 2.01
N ASP A 58 -2.79 15.39 2.47
CA ASP A 58 -2.52 14.40 3.52
C ASP A 58 -3.67 13.45 3.92
N ARG A 59 -3.78 12.30 3.24
CA ARG A 59 -4.53 11.14 3.76
C ARG A 59 -3.63 10.25 4.61
N ARG A 60 -3.21 10.78 5.77
CA ARG A 60 -2.66 9.91 6.82
C ARG A 60 -3.80 9.10 7.42
N ALA A 61 -3.68 7.79 7.25
CA ALA A 61 -4.22 6.75 8.12
C ALA A 61 -5.75 6.73 8.26
N ASP A 62 -6.41 5.99 7.36
CA ASP A 62 -7.68 5.29 7.65
C ASP A 62 -7.82 4.11 6.65
N PHE A 63 -6.95 3.12 6.75
CA PHE A 63 -7.20 1.80 6.16
C PHE A 63 -7.14 0.74 7.25
N ASP A 64 -8.04 0.88 8.23
CA ASP A 64 -8.39 -0.19 9.14
C ASP A 64 -9.11 -1.27 8.32
N GLY A 65 -8.51 -2.46 8.20
CA GLY A 65 -8.90 -3.53 7.28
C GLY A 65 -10.28 -4.17 7.49
N ARG A 66 -11.37 -3.39 7.42
CA ARG A 66 -12.75 -3.88 7.29
C ARG A 66 -13.32 -3.48 5.94
N GLY A 67 -13.25 -4.40 4.99
CA GLY A 67 -13.82 -4.15 3.66
C GLY A 67 -13.89 -5.34 2.72
N VAL A 68 -14.03 -6.57 3.22
CA VAL A 68 -14.50 -7.68 2.38
C VAL A 68 -15.43 -8.57 3.21
N GLY A 69 -16.73 -8.42 2.98
CA GLY A 69 -17.75 -9.31 3.54
C GLY A 69 -19.08 -8.63 3.80
N ASP A 70 -19.86 -8.36 2.75
CA ASP A 70 -21.18 -8.99 2.59
C ASP A 70 -21.72 -8.63 1.20
N ALA A 71 -21.74 -9.62 0.30
CA ALA A 71 -22.56 -9.60 -0.88
C ALA A 71 -23.70 -10.59 -0.63
N ARG A 72 -24.88 -10.05 -0.32
CA ARG A 72 -26.17 -10.72 -0.47
C ARG A 72 -27.02 -9.93 -1.45
#